data_AF-A0AA88KZM8-F1
#
_entry.id   AF-A0AA88KZM8-F1
#
_cell.length_a   1.000
_cell.length_b   1.000
_cell.length_c   1.000
_cell.angle_alpha   90.00
_cell.angle_beta   90.00
_cell.angle_gamma   90.00
#
_symmetry.space_group_name_H-M   'P 1'
#
loop_
_entity.id
_entity.type
_entity.pdbx_description
1 polymer ?
#
loop_
_entity_poly.entity_id
_entity_poly.type
_entity_poly.pdbx_seq_one_letter_code
_entity_poly.pdbx_strand_id
1 'polypeptide(L)'
;HVSFRDNKLTHILRNSLGGNARTAVICAISPASVGETLSTLRFATGAKTIMNTPVVNEVVNDKAMLKRYEKKIKDLELQLQSVSTLNQSTVMLDVSALIEEKDRMIRELKEKLIVSTHDPTPKGWNAAEKEIALTHCQFEGTVKFKERINALQEELKSAKEASDVAMCLVADYETKIKELQQEKEMSEEYKKIIQEKEDAIYNLSSKLADLEKTLLDSKNRYEESKSQIEVLESVIKTIFHEKDVLEKHLNEKTRLVVEISEEIKNTKRSSESLTKLAEDRLTKIENLKKEIAVTHCHFEENKRFEREN
;
A
#
# COMPACT_ATOMS: atom_id res chain seq x y z
N HIS A 1 -22.58 10.74 19.98
CA HIS A 1 -21.46 10.79 19.02
C HIS A 1 -20.38 9.81 19.50
N VAL A 2 -19.96 8.84 18.68
CA VAL A 2 -18.87 7.91 19.03
C VAL A 2 -17.59 8.38 18.35
N SER A 3 -16.60 8.80 19.13
CA SER A 3 -15.40 9.49 18.62
C SER A 3 -14.25 8.54 18.29
N PHE A 4 -14.43 7.72 17.25
CA PHE A 4 -13.35 6.84 16.74
C PHE A 4 -12.11 7.59 16.24
N ARG A 5 -12.19 8.90 16.05
CA ARG A 5 -11.12 9.74 15.51
C ARG A 5 -10.15 10.27 16.57
N ASP A 6 -10.50 10.21 17.85
CA ASP A 6 -9.68 10.80 18.92
C ASP A 6 -8.43 9.97 19.23
N ASN A 7 -8.46 8.67 18.93
CA ASN A 7 -7.33 7.75 19.11
C ASN A 7 -7.07 6.95 17.82
N LYS A 8 -5.79 6.88 17.41
CA LYS A 8 -5.36 6.09 16.24
C LYS A 8 -5.77 4.63 16.32
N LEU A 9 -5.73 4.04 17.53
CA LEU A 9 -6.16 2.66 17.75
C LEU A 9 -7.66 2.47 17.48
N THR A 10 -8.51 3.34 18.03
CA THR A 10 -9.96 3.28 17.81
C THR A 10 -10.34 3.61 16.36
N HIS A 11 -9.49 4.36 15.65
CA HIS A 11 -9.67 4.64 14.23
C HIS A 11 -9.49 3.37 13.38
N ILE A 12 -8.43 2.62 13.64
CA ILE A 12 -8.17 1.33 12.96
C ILE A 12 -9.25 0.31 13.32
N LEU A 13 -9.70 0.30 14.58
CA LEU A 13 -10.71 -0.63 15.08
C LEU A 13 -12.16 -0.22 14.74
N ARG A 14 -12.38 0.86 13.97
CA ARG A 14 -13.73 1.34 13.62
C ARG A 14 -14.60 0.26 12.99
N ASN A 15 -14.04 -0.56 12.10
CA ASN A 15 -14.79 -1.66 11.47
C ASN A 15 -15.09 -2.80 12.45
N SER A 16 -14.26 -2.98 13.48
CA SER A 16 -14.41 -4.02 14.51
C SER A 16 -15.38 -3.64 15.62
N LEU A 17 -15.65 -2.34 15.84
CA LEU A 17 -16.49 -1.82 16.92
C LEU A 17 -17.77 -1.19 16.36
N GLY A 18 -18.61 -1.99 15.71
CA GLY A 18 -19.89 -1.56 15.11
C GLY A 18 -19.90 -1.49 13.58
N GLY A 19 -18.97 -2.17 12.90
CA GLY A 19 -18.86 -2.15 11.44
C GLY A 19 -18.93 -3.53 10.78
N ASN A 20 -18.35 -3.63 9.58
CA ASN A 20 -18.29 -4.87 8.81
C ASN A 20 -17.10 -5.75 9.25
N ALA A 21 -17.22 -6.39 10.41
CA ALA A 21 -16.26 -7.38 10.90
C ALA A 21 -16.91 -8.33 11.90
N ARG A 22 -16.41 -9.57 11.97
CA ARG A 22 -16.69 -10.48 13.10
C ARG A 22 -15.61 -10.26 14.16
N THR A 23 -16.00 -9.72 15.31
CA THR A 23 -15.05 -9.29 16.33
C THR A 23 -15.24 -10.09 17.61
N ALA A 24 -14.14 -10.58 18.16
CA ALA A 24 -14.06 -11.21 19.47
C ALA A 24 -13.05 -10.45 20.33
N VAL A 25 -13.39 -10.24 21.61
CA VAL A 25 -12.53 -9.54 22.56
C VAL A 25 -12.13 -10.53 23.65
N ILE A 26 -10.83 -10.77 23.82
CA ILE A 26 -10.29 -11.64 24.87
C ILE A 26 -9.79 -10.74 26.01
N CYS A 27 -10.40 -10.90 27.18
CA CYS A 27 -10.01 -10.16 28.38
C CYS A 27 -9.13 -11.04 29.26
N ALA A 28 -7.85 -10.70 29.38
CA ALA A 28 -6.93 -11.38 30.28
C ALA A 28 -7.02 -10.74 31.67
N ILE A 29 -7.24 -11.56 32.71
CA ILE A 29 -7.37 -11.13 34.10
C ILE A 29 -6.36 -11.86 34.97
N SER A 30 -5.97 -11.24 36.08
CA SER A 30 -5.05 -11.83 37.07
C SER A 30 -5.71 -11.87 38.44
N PRO A 31 -5.70 -13.03 39.13
CA PRO A 31 -6.34 -13.16 40.44
C PRO A 31 -5.66 -12.32 41.54
N ALA A 32 -4.45 -11.83 41.30
CA ALA A 32 -3.69 -11.03 42.27
C ALA A 32 -4.14 -9.56 42.36
N SER A 33 -4.88 -9.04 41.37
CA SER A 33 -5.32 -7.64 41.34
C SER A 33 -6.83 -7.54 41.12
N VAL A 34 -7.58 -7.45 42.22
CA VAL A 34 -9.05 -7.38 42.20
C VAL A 34 -9.54 -6.09 41.55
N GLY A 35 -8.86 -4.96 41.78
CA GLY A 35 -9.24 -3.66 41.22
C GLY A 35 -9.17 -3.63 39.69
N GLU A 36 -8.04 -4.06 39.13
CA GLU A 36 -7.85 -4.13 37.68
C GLU A 36 -8.77 -5.18 37.05
N THR A 37 -8.92 -6.34 37.70
CA THR A 37 -9.83 -7.40 37.24
C THR A 37 -11.27 -6.89 37.13
N LEU A 38 -11.75 -6.12 38.11
CA LEU A 38 -13.09 -5.53 38.06
C LEU A 38 -13.23 -4.54 36.90
N SER A 39 -12.23 -3.69 36.66
CA SER A 39 -12.20 -2.75 35.54
C SER A 39 -12.23 -3.48 34.20
N THR A 40 -11.44 -4.54 34.03
CA THR A 40 -11.42 -5.38 32.83
C THR A 40 -12.77 -6.06 32.59
N LEU A 41 -13.42 -6.59 33.62
CA LEU A 41 -14.74 -7.23 33.49
C LEU A 41 -15.86 -6.24 33.16
N ARG A 42 -15.79 -5.02 33.70
CA ARG A 42 -16.71 -3.92 33.32
C ARG A 42 -16.55 -3.56 31.85
N PHE A 43 -15.32 -3.46 31.36
CA PHE A 43 -15.05 -3.26 29.94
C PHE A 43 -15.60 -4.41 29.09
N ALA A 44 -15.37 -5.67 29.49
CA ALA A 44 -15.88 -6.84 28.80
C ALA A 44 -17.41 -6.83 28.67
N THR A 45 -18.11 -6.40 29.73
CA THR A 45 -19.56 -6.27 29.75
C THR A 45 -20.04 -5.22 28.73
N GLY A 46 -19.36 -4.08 28.65
CA GLY A 46 -19.64 -3.06 27.63
C GLY A 46 -19.34 -3.56 26.22
N ALA A 47 -18.20 -4.20 26.01
CA ALA A 47 -17.78 -4.73 24.72
C ALA A 47 -18.76 -5.79 24.19
N LYS A 48 -19.34 -6.62 25.06
CA LYS A 48 -20.36 -7.63 24.72
C LYS A 48 -21.63 -7.02 24.11
N THR A 49 -21.96 -5.78 24.44
CA THR A 49 -23.17 -5.11 23.92
C THR A 49 -23.01 -4.54 22.51
N ILE A 50 -21.80 -4.51 21.98
CA ILE A 50 -21.51 -3.96 20.65
C ILE A 50 -21.99 -4.96 19.59
N MET A 51 -22.89 -4.52 18.71
CA MET A 51 -23.38 -5.31 17.59
C MET A 51 -22.69 -4.90 16.29
N ASN A 52 -22.11 -5.87 15.59
CA ASN A 52 -21.53 -5.69 14.27
C ASN A 52 -22.47 -6.23 13.18
N THR A 53 -22.38 -5.67 11.97
CA THR A 53 -23.12 -6.11 10.78
C THR A 53 -22.14 -6.64 9.74
N PRO A 54 -21.62 -7.88 9.90
CA PRO A 54 -20.67 -8.45 8.95
C PRO A 54 -21.36 -8.80 7.63
N VAL A 55 -20.79 -8.34 6.53
CA VAL A 55 -21.18 -8.61 5.14
C VAL A 55 -19.99 -9.24 4.42
N VAL A 56 -20.26 -10.24 3.58
CA VAL A 56 -19.22 -10.90 2.78
C VAL A 56 -18.68 -9.89 1.76
N ASN A 57 -17.40 -9.56 1.89
CA ASN A 57 -16.70 -8.71 0.92
C ASN A 57 -16.36 -9.54 -0.32
N GLU A 58 -17.29 -9.62 -1.26
CA GLU A 58 -17.02 -10.21 -2.58
C GLU A 58 -16.02 -9.31 -3.31
N VAL A 59 -14.78 -9.78 -3.49
CA VAL A 59 -13.82 -9.15 -4.39
C VAL A 59 -14.21 -9.53 -5.82
N VAL A 60 -15.19 -8.81 -6.35
CA VAL A 60 -15.53 -8.89 -7.76
C VAL A 60 -14.38 -8.23 -8.52
N ASN A 61 -13.55 -9.03 -9.21
CA ASN A 61 -12.50 -8.53 -10.09
C ASN A 61 -13.04 -7.35 -10.92
N ASP A 62 -12.27 -6.26 -11.07
CA ASP A 62 -12.72 -5.04 -11.75
C ASP A 62 -13.33 -5.34 -13.13
N LYS A 63 -12.82 -6.36 -13.84
CA LYS A 63 -13.40 -6.86 -15.10
C LYS A 63 -14.83 -7.39 -14.96
N ALA A 64 -15.16 -8.08 -13.87
CA ALA A 64 -16.49 -8.60 -13.61
C ALA A 64 -17.46 -7.50 -13.15
N MET A 65 -16.99 -6.45 -12.45
CA MET A 65 -17.81 -5.26 -12.18
C MET A 65 -18.10 -4.48 -13.46
N LEU A 66 -17.09 -4.22 -14.29
CA LEU A 66 -17.26 -3.56 -15.59
C LEU A 66 -18.26 -4.31 -16.47
N LYS A 67 -18.16 -5.63 -16.52
CA LYS A 67 -19.10 -6.47 -17.30
C LYS A 67 -20.55 -6.42 -16.77
N ARG A 68 -20.74 -6.27 -15.45
CA ARG A 68 -22.07 -6.05 -14.86
C ARG A 68 -22.62 -4.68 -15.22
N TYR A 69 -21.78 -3.64 -15.18
CA TYR A 69 -22.19 -2.28 -15.57
C TYR A 69 -22.48 -2.18 -17.07
N GLU A 70 -21.65 -2.74 -17.94
CA GLU A 70 -21.91 -2.82 -19.40
C GLU A 70 -23.25 -3.48 -19.69
N LYS A 71 -23.56 -4.61 -19.02
CA LYS A 71 -24.84 -5.28 -19.19
C LYS A 71 -26.01 -4.38 -18.77
N LYS A 72 -25.87 -3.66 -17.66
CA LYS A 72 -26.91 -2.77 -17.14
C LYS A 72 -27.15 -1.57 -18.06
N ILE A 73 -26.09 -0.99 -18.62
CA ILE A 73 -26.17 0.11 -19.60
C ILE A 73 -26.89 -0.39 -20.85
N LYS A 74 -26.50 -1.56 -21.38
CA LYS A 74 -27.12 -2.14 -22.57
C LYS A 74 -28.61 -2.45 -22.38
N ASP A 75 -28.99 -2.98 -21.23
CA ASP A 75 -30.40 -3.24 -20.90
C ASP A 75 -31.22 -1.93 -20.85
N LEU A 76 -30.64 -0.83 -20.34
CA LEU A 76 -31.28 0.48 -20.28
C LEU A 76 -31.38 1.14 -21.67
N GLU A 77 -30.35 1.01 -22.50
CA GLU A 77 -30.36 1.48 -23.89
C GLU A 77 -31.47 0.81 -24.70
N LEU A 78 -31.65 -0.51 -24.54
CA LEU A 78 -32.74 -1.26 -25.18
C LEU A 78 -34.12 -0.79 -24.71
N GLN A 79 -34.28 -0.50 -23.42
CA GLN A 79 -35.52 0.05 -22.87
C GLN A 79 -35.82 1.42 -23.47
N LEU A 80 -34.83 2.31 -23.57
CA LEU A 80 -34.99 3.63 -24.19
C LEU A 80 -35.35 3.54 -25.67
N GLN A 81 -34.68 2.65 -26.41
CA GLN A 81 -34.94 2.45 -27.84
C GLN A 81 -36.35 1.91 -28.09
N SER A 82 -36.86 1.04 -27.21
CA SER A 82 -38.24 0.55 -27.31
C SER A 82 -39.26 1.69 -27.11
N VAL A 83 -39.02 2.58 -26.13
CA VAL A 83 -39.91 3.71 -25.84
C VAL A 83 -39.87 4.75 -26.96
N SER A 84 -38.70 5.01 -27.56
CA SER A 84 -38.56 5.96 -28.67
C SER A 84 -39.27 5.48 -29.94
N THR A 85 -39.18 4.17 -30.24
CA THR A 85 -39.77 3.59 -31.46
C THR A 85 -41.30 3.56 -31.40
N LEU A 86 -41.87 3.29 -30.21
CA LEU A 86 -43.31 3.35 -29.99
C LEU A 86 -43.86 4.79 -30.16
N ASN A 87 -43.15 5.80 -29.67
CA ASN A 87 -43.60 7.19 -29.78
C ASN A 87 -43.51 7.75 -31.21
N GLN A 88 -42.56 7.29 -32.03
CA GLN A 88 -42.36 7.80 -33.38
C GLN A 88 -43.37 7.25 -34.41
N SER A 89 -43.87 6.02 -34.20
CA SER A 89 -44.80 5.37 -35.13
C SER A 89 -46.27 5.80 -34.96
N THR A 90 -46.69 6.22 -33.77
CA THR A 90 -48.09 6.60 -33.50
C THR A 90 -48.38 8.06 -33.84
N VAL A 91 -47.43 8.96 -33.64
CA VAL A 91 -47.65 10.42 -33.81
C VAL A 91 -47.51 10.84 -35.28
N MET A 92 -46.69 10.17 -36.09
CA MET A 92 -46.36 10.62 -37.45
C MET A 92 -47.44 10.26 -38.50
N LEU A 93 -48.19 9.16 -38.31
CA LEU A 93 -49.25 8.73 -39.23
C LEU A 93 -50.54 9.57 -39.07
N ASP A 94 -50.92 9.90 -37.84
CA ASP A 94 -52.15 10.65 -37.56
C ASP A 94 -52.02 12.14 -37.95
N VAL A 95 -50.82 12.72 -37.81
CA VAL A 95 -50.58 14.13 -38.14
C VAL A 95 -50.54 14.37 -39.66
N SER A 96 -49.97 13.44 -40.44
CA SER A 96 -49.91 13.58 -41.91
C SER A 96 -51.29 13.55 -42.56
N ALA A 97 -52.16 12.65 -42.09
CA ALA A 97 -53.53 12.53 -42.60
C ALA A 97 -54.37 13.79 -42.30
N LEU A 98 -54.17 14.40 -41.12
CA LEU A 98 -54.89 15.61 -40.72
C LEU A 98 -54.46 16.85 -41.53
N ILE A 99 -53.19 16.93 -41.94
CA ILE A 99 -52.66 18.04 -42.74
C ILE A 99 -53.24 17.99 -44.17
N GLU A 100 -53.29 16.82 -44.79
CA GLU A 100 -53.86 16.64 -46.13
C GLU A 100 -55.37 16.97 -46.17
N GLU A 101 -56.11 16.61 -45.13
CA GLU A 101 -57.52 16.94 -44.94
C GLU A 101 -57.75 18.46 -44.89
N LYS A 102 -56.90 19.17 -44.14
CA LYS A 102 -56.95 20.62 -43.97
C LYS A 102 -56.60 21.36 -45.27
N ASP A 103 -55.57 20.92 -45.97
CA ASP A 103 -55.13 21.55 -47.23
C ASP A 103 -56.12 21.34 -48.37
N ARG A 104 -56.92 20.27 -48.32
CA ARG A 104 -58.07 20.05 -49.22
C ARG A 104 -59.17 21.08 -48.96
N MET A 105 -59.55 21.31 -47.70
CA MET A 105 -60.57 22.30 -47.35
C MET A 105 -60.15 23.74 -47.66
N ILE A 106 -58.88 24.08 -47.47
CA ILE A 106 -58.38 25.43 -47.80
C ILE A 106 -58.49 25.71 -49.31
N ARG A 107 -58.29 24.71 -50.18
CA ARG A 107 -58.42 24.86 -51.63
C ARG A 107 -59.88 25.08 -52.05
N GLU A 108 -60.81 24.29 -51.54
CA GLU A 108 -62.24 24.45 -51.83
C GLU A 108 -62.79 25.81 -51.38
N LEU A 109 -62.32 26.33 -50.24
CA LEU A 109 -62.73 27.65 -49.75
C LEU A 109 -62.17 28.79 -50.59
N LYS A 110 -60.95 28.65 -51.14
CA LYS A 110 -60.36 29.64 -52.04
C LYS A 110 -61.07 29.70 -53.38
N GLU A 111 -61.50 28.56 -53.92
CA GLU A 111 -62.21 28.49 -55.20
C GLU A 111 -63.61 29.12 -55.13
N LYS A 112 -64.31 28.94 -54.02
CA LYS A 112 -65.61 29.59 -53.77
C LYS A 112 -65.51 31.11 -53.58
N LEU A 113 -64.36 31.64 -53.16
CA LEU A 113 -64.16 33.07 -52.93
C LEU A 113 -63.92 33.85 -54.24
N ILE A 114 -63.37 33.20 -55.27
CA ILE A 114 -63.01 33.85 -56.55
C ILE A 114 -64.24 34.12 -57.43
N VAL A 115 -65.36 33.41 -57.23
CA VAL A 115 -66.58 33.56 -58.03
C VAL A 115 -67.41 34.80 -57.62
N SER A 116 -67.11 35.44 -56.48
CA SER A 116 -67.97 36.50 -55.89
C SER A 116 -67.58 37.95 -56.24
N THR A 117 -66.56 38.20 -57.06
CA THR A 117 -66.10 39.59 -57.33
C THR A 117 -66.05 39.92 -58.82
N HIS A 118 -67.18 40.33 -59.40
CA HIS A 118 -67.18 41.28 -60.52
C HIS A 118 -68.36 42.28 -60.45
N ASP A 119 -67.95 43.55 -60.27
CA ASP A 119 -68.50 44.84 -60.73
C ASP A 119 -69.95 45.29 -60.41
N PRO A 120 -70.17 46.39 -59.66
CA PRO A 120 -71.47 47.05 -59.59
C PRO A 120 -71.50 48.37 -60.37
N THR A 121 -72.33 48.44 -61.42
CA THR A 121 -72.93 49.70 -61.88
C THR A 121 -74.45 49.71 -61.67
N PRO A 122 -75.07 50.90 -61.54
CA PRO A 122 -76.26 51.08 -60.72
C PRO A 122 -77.53 51.23 -61.58
N LYS A 123 -78.47 50.29 -61.46
CA LYS A 123 -79.92 50.49 -61.67
C LYS A 123 -80.67 49.20 -61.33
N GLY A 124 -81.54 49.26 -60.32
CA GLY A 124 -82.49 48.18 -60.02
C GLY A 124 -82.44 47.67 -58.58
N TRP A 125 -82.56 48.56 -57.60
CA TRP A 125 -82.56 48.23 -56.16
C TRP A 125 -83.75 47.36 -55.69
N ASN A 126 -84.69 47.00 -56.56
CA ASN A 126 -85.92 46.29 -56.16
C ASN A 126 -86.00 44.84 -56.69
N ALA A 127 -84.98 44.37 -57.41
CA ALA A 127 -84.84 42.95 -57.79
C ALA A 127 -83.85 42.21 -56.87
N ALA A 128 -82.86 42.91 -56.32
CA ALA A 128 -81.88 42.35 -55.39
C ALA A 128 -82.48 41.97 -54.03
N GLU A 129 -83.51 42.67 -53.53
CA GLU A 129 -84.15 42.29 -52.24
C GLU A 129 -84.89 40.94 -52.30
N LYS A 130 -85.39 40.54 -53.48
CA LYS A 130 -86.04 39.24 -53.67
C LYS A 130 -85.05 38.08 -53.88
N GLU A 131 -83.85 38.37 -54.38
CA GLU A 131 -82.73 37.42 -54.37
C GLU A 131 -82.03 37.36 -53.01
N ILE A 132 -81.98 38.46 -52.25
CA ILE A 132 -81.42 38.48 -50.89
C ILE A 132 -82.27 37.62 -49.93
N ALA A 133 -83.58 37.54 -50.14
CA ALA A 133 -84.43 36.57 -49.42
C ALA A 133 -84.13 35.10 -49.79
N LEU A 134 -83.64 34.84 -51.02
CA LEU A 134 -83.11 33.53 -51.43
C LEU A 134 -81.69 33.29 -50.86
N THR A 135 -80.92 34.36 -50.59
CA THR A 135 -79.65 34.29 -49.85
C THR A 135 -79.81 34.14 -48.34
N HIS A 136 -81.04 34.13 -47.80
CA HIS A 136 -81.26 33.72 -46.41
C HIS A 136 -81.07 32.19 -46.23
N CYS A 137 -81.14 31.42 -47.32
CA CYS A 137 -80.68 30.03 -47.39
C CYS A 137 -79.14 29.90 -47.43
N GLN A 138 -78.41 31.00 -47.71
CA GLN A 138 -76.93 31.03 -47.70
C GLN A 138 -76.35 31.57 -46.38
N PHE A 139 -77.17 32.09 -45.47
CA PHE A 139 -76.72 32.64 -44.18
C PHE A 139 -76.35 31.55 -43.14
N GLU A 140 -76.88 30.33 -43.27
CA GLU A 140 -76.34 29.18 -42.54
C GLU A 140 -74.89 28.90 -42.94
N GLY A 141 -74.53 29.12 -44.20
CA GLY A 141 -73.19 28.91 -44.71
C GLY A 141 -72.18 29.92 -44.15
N THR A 142 -72.57 31.19 -43.94
CA THR A 142 -71.70 32.23 -43.39
C THR A 142 -71.52 32.08 -41.87
N VAL A 143 -72.54 31.66 -41.14
CA VAL A 143 -72.42 31.30 -39.71
C VAL A 143 -71.53 30.08 -39.54
N LYS A 144 -71.78 28.99 -40.29
CA LYS A 144 -70.93 27.79 -40.30
C LYS A 144 -69.49 28.09 -40.74
N PHE A 145 -69.30 29.02 -41.67
CA PHE A 145 -67.97 29.46 -42.12
C PHE A 145 -67.24 30.27 -41.03
N LYS A 146 -67.94 31.14 -40.30
CA LYS A 146 -67.37 31.92 -39.19
C LYS A 146 -67.04 31.02 -37.99
N GLU A 147 -67.89 30.04 -37.69
CA GLU A 147 -67.62 29.00 -36.70
C GLU A 147 -66.42 28.13 -37.11
N ARG A 148 -66.30 27.77 -38.39
CA ARG A 148 -65.15 27.03 -38.93
C ARG A 148 -63.86 27.84 -38.89
N ILE A 149 -63.90 29.14 -39.16
CA ILE A 149 -62.75 30.04 -39.02
C ILE A 149 -62.31 30.12 -37.56
N ASN A 150 -63.24 30.27 -36.62
CA ASN A 150 -62.92 30.30 -35.19
C ASN A 150 -62.32 28.97 -34.73
N ALA A 151 -62.88 27.83 -35.15
CA ALA A 151 -62.33 26.51 -34.86
C ALA A 151 -60.90 26.32 -35.42
N LEU A 152 -60.65 26.75 -36.66
CA LEU A 152 -59.32 26.73 -37.27
C LEU A 152 -58.33 27.68 -36.58
N GLN A 153 -58.79 28.80 -36.03
CA GLN A 153 -57.98 29.70 -35.22
C GLN A 153 -57.63 29.08 -33.86
N GLU A 154 -58.57 28.38 -33.23
CA GLU A 154 -58.38 27.64 -31.98
C GLU A 154 -57.35 26.50 -32.17
N GLU A 155 -57.50 25.69 -33.23
CA GLU A 155 -56.55 24.62 -33.58
C GLU A 155 -55.15 25.16 -33.92
N LEU A 156 -55.08 26.31 -34.60
CA LEU A 156 -53.80 26.96 -34.90
C LEU A 156 -53.12 27.46 -33.61
N LYS A 157 -53.90 27.90 -32.62
CA LYS A 157 -53.39 28.33 -31.32
C LYS A 157 -52.86 27.14 -30.52
N SER A 158 -53.61 26.04 -30.44
CA SER A 158 -53.15 24.82 -29.76
C SER A 158 -51.92 24.20 -30.44
N ALA A 159 -51.84 24.25 -31.77
CA ALA A 159 -50.67 23.79 -32.51
C ALA A 159 -49.42 24.67 -32.26
N LYS A 160 -49.59 25.98 -32.10
CA LYS A 160 -48.50 26.89 -31.72
C LYS A 160 -48.01 26.61 -30.30
N GLU A 161 -48.92 26.44 -29.35
CA GLU A 161 -48.57 26.08 -27.96
C GLU A 161 -47.82 24.75 -27.90
N ALA A 162 -48.22 23.74 -28.68
CA ALA A 162 -47.50 22.48 -28.80
C ALA A 162 -46.10 22.64 -29.43
N SER A 163 -45.96 23.52 -30.43
CA SER A 163 -44.67 23.83 -31.05
C SER A 163 -43.72 24.55 -30.09
N ASP A 164 -44.22 25.45 -29.25
CA ASP A 164 -43.40 26.17 -28.26
C ASP A 164 -42.88 25.21 -27.19
N VAL A 165 -43.72 24.26 -26.73
CA VAL A 165 -43.31 23.19 -25.81
C VAL A 165 -42.24 22.30 -26.44
N ALA A 166 -42.37 21.93 -27.72
CA ALA A 166 -41.36 21.15 -28.43
C ALA A 166 -40.02 21.91 -28.55
N MET A 167 -40.06 23.22 -28.79
CA MET A 167 -38.87 24.07 -28.86
C MET A 167 -38.12 24.16 -27.52
N CYS A 168 -38.85 24.29 -26.41
CA CYS A 168 -38.27 24.23 -25.06
C CYS A 168 -37.60 22.87 -24.80
N LEU A 169 -38.25 21.76 -25.17
CA LEU A 169 -37.68 20.41 -25.01
C LEU A 169 -36.36 20.25 -25.78
N VAL A 170 -36.31 20.76 -27.02
CA VAL A 170 -35.10 20.71 -27.85
C VAL A 170 -33.96 21.49 -27.20
N ALA A 171 -34.23 22.69 -26.66
CA ALA A 171 -33.23 23.48 -25.94
C ALA A 171 -32.69 22.78 -24.68
N ASP A 172 -33.56 22.07 -23.95
CA ASP A 172 -33.16 21.27 -22.78
C ASP A 172 -32.26 20.09 -23.19
N TYR A 173 -32.53 19.43 -24.32
CA TYR A 173 -31.65 18.37 -24.81
C TYR A 173 -30.31 18.92 -25.35
N GLU A 174 -30.31 20.08 -26.01
CA GLU A 174 -29.08 20.73 -26.48
C GLU A 174 -28.15 21.12 -25.32
N THR A 175 -28.71 21.65 -24.24
CA THR A 175 -27.93 21.92 -23.02
C THR A 175 -27.40 20.62 -22.41
N LYS A 176 -28.22 19.56 -22.38
CA LYS A 176 -27.78 18.26 -21.85
C LYS A 176 -26.65 17.63 -22.67
N ILE A 177 -26.69 17.77 -23.99
CA ILE A 177 -25.61 17.30 -24.88
C ILE A 177 -24.30 18.03 -24.58
N LYS A 178 -24.34 19.35 -24.34
CA LYS A 178 -23.14 20.13 -23.98
C LYS A 178 -22.53 19.69 -22.65
N GLU A 179 -23.37 19.43 -21.64
CA GLU A 179 -22.91 18.89 -20.35
C GLU A 179 -22.19 17.55 -20.52
N LEU A 180 -22.79 16.63 -21.28
CA LEU A 180 -22.22 15.31 -21.53
C LEU A 180 -20.90 15.38 -22.33
N GLN A 181 -20.77 16.35 -23.23
CA GLN A 181 -19.52 16.60 -23.95
C GLN A 181 -18.40 17.06 -23.03
N GLN A 182 -18.68 18.00 -22.12
CA GLN A 182 -17.70 18.44 -21.12
C GLN A 182 -17.29 17.29 -20.19
N GLU A 183 -18.24 16.47 -19.76
CA GLU A 183 -17.95 15.31 -18.90
C GLU A 183 -17.06 14.27 -19.61
N LYS A 184 -17.26 14.08 -20.92
CA LYS A 184 -16.42 13.22 -21.76
C LYS A 184 -14.98 13.76 -21.87
N GLU A 185 -14.81 15.06 -22.12
CA GLU A 185 -13.49 15.69 -22.20
C GLU A 185 -12.72 15.55 -20.88
N MET A 186 -13.39 15.82 -19.76
CA MET A 186 -12.82 15.61 -18.43
C MET A 186 -12.41 14.14 -18.22
N SER A 187 -13.23 13.18 -18.66
CA SER A 187 -12.90 11.75 -18.58
C SER A 187 -11.65 11.38 -19.40
N GLU A 188 -11.44 11.99 -20.56
CA GLU A 188 -10.24 11.77 -21.38
C GLU A 188 -8.98 12.34 -20.72
N GLU A 189 -9.08 13.49 -20.06
CA GLU A 189 -8.00 14.07 -19.25
C GLU A 189 -7.61 13.13 -18.10
N TYR A 190 -8.59 12.60 -17.36
CA TYR A 190 -8.33 11.64 -16.29
C TYR A 190 -7.65 10.36 -16.79
N LYS A 191 -8.00 9.87 -17.98
CA LYS A 191 -7.34 8.71 -18.58
C LYS A 191 -5.85 8.96 -18.85
N LYS A 192 -5.49 10.14 -19.36
CA LYS A 192 -4.07 10.50 -19.57
C LYS A 192 -3.31 10.50 -18.25
N ILE A 193 -3.88 11.13 -17.22
CA ILE A 193 -3.26 11.17 -15.89
C ILE A 193 -3.07 9.75 -15.34
N ILE A 194 -4.09 8.88 -15.44
CA ILE A 194 -4.00 7.50 -14.99
C ILE A 194 -2.84 6.78 -15.69
N GLN A 195 -2.73 6.93 -17.02
CA GLN A 195 -1.69 6.27 -17.79
C GLN A 195 -0.27 6.75 -17.40
N GLU A 196 -0.09 8.06 -17.18
CA GLU A 196 1.17 8.60 -16.65
C GLU A 196 1.51 8.04 -15.27
N LYS A 197 0.51 7.85 -14.40
CA LYS A 197 0.72 7.23 -13.09
C LYS A 197 1.06 5.74 -13.20
N GLU A 198 0.44 5.02 -14.13
CA GLU A 198 0.77 3.62 -14.42
C GLU A 198 2.23 3.47 -14.88
N ASP A 199 2.69 4.33 -15.79
CA ASP A 199 4.09 4.36 -16.24
C ASP A 199 5.06 4.70 -15.10
N ALA A 200 4.69 5.64 -14.22
CA ALA A 200 5.47 5.96 -13.03
C ALA A 200 5.56 4.77 -12.05
N ILE A 201 4.45 4.05 -11.83
CA ILE A 201 4.39 2.85 -11.00
C ILE A 201 5.29 1.76 -11.58
N TYR A 202 5.27 1.55 -12.90
CA TYR A 202 6.12 0.57 -13.57
C TYR A 202 7.61 0.88 -13.36
N ASN A 203 8.01 2.13 -13.57
CA ASN A 203 9.39 2.58 -13.36
C ASN A 203 9.85 2.43 -11.90
N LEU A 204 8.99 2.77 -10.94
CA LEU A 204 9.29 2.59 -9.52
C LEU A 204 9.39 1.12 -9.13
N SER A 205 8.52 0.26 -9.68
CA SER A 205 8.55 -1.19 -9.46
C SER A 205 9.84 -1.82 -9.99
N SER A 206 10.31 -1.38 -11.15
CA SER A 206 11.61 -1.79 -11.71
C SER A 206 12.77 -1.40 -10.80
N LYS A 207 12.81 -0.14 -10.33
CA LYS A 207 13.84 0.33 -9.38
C LYS A 207 13.82 -0.42 -8.05
N LEU A 208 12.62 -0.77 -7.55
CA LEU A 208 12.47 -1.58 -6.34
C LEU A 208 13.07 -2.97 -6.54
N ALA A 209 12.82 -3.62 -7.67
CA ALA A 209 13.40 -4.93 -7.98
C ALA A 209 14.94 -4.90 -8.03
N ASP A 210 15.52 -3.86 -8.64
CA ASP A 210 16.98 -3.68 -8.65
C ASP A 210 17.54 -3.47 -7.23
N LEU A 211 16.87 -2.63 -6.42
CA LEU A 211 17.24 -2.40 -5.02
C LEU A 211 17.17 -3.68 -4.19
N GLU A 212 16.11 -4.47 -4.34
CA GLU A 212 15.98 -5.77 -3.70
C GLU A 212 17.13 -6.69 -4.07
N LYS A 213 17.49 -6.78 -5.36
CA LYS A 213 18.65 -7.58 -5.78
C LYS A 213 19.95 -7.11 -5.11
N THR A 214 20.21 -5.81 -5.06
CA THR A 214 21.43 -5.29 -4.39
C THR A 214 21.44 -5.57 -2.89
N LEU A 215 20.26 -5.53 -2.24
CA LEU A 215 20.11 -5.85 -0.83
C LEU A 215 20.43 -7.34 -0.57
N LEU A 216 19.92 -8.23 -1.42
CA LEU A 216 20.17 -9.67 -1.37
C LEU A 216 21.67 -9.97 -1.54
N ASP A 217 22.33 -9.35 -2.52
CA ASP A 217 23.77 -9.50 -2.73
C ASP A 217 24.58 -9.00 -1.52
N SER A 218 24.18 -7.85 -0.94
CA SER A 218 24.83 -7.33 0.26
C SER A 218 24.66 -8.23 1.49
N LYS A 219 23.50 -8.87 1.62
CA LYS A 219 23.19 -9.81 2.71
C LYS A 219 24.02 -11.08 2.58
N ASN A 220 24.16 -11.63 1.37
CA ASN A 220 25.01 -12.80 1.13
C ASN A 220 26.47 -12.52 1.50
N ARG A 221 27.01 -11.35 1.10
CA ARG A 221 28.36 -10.93 1.49
C ARG A 221 28.53 -10.79 3.01
N TYR A 222 27.51 -10.31 3.70
CA TYR A 222 27.53 -10.22 5.17
C TYR A 222 27.58 -11.61 5.81
N GLU A 223 26.77 -12.57 5.34
CA GLU A 223 26.80 -13.95 5.86
C GLU A 223 28.15 -14.64 5.58
N GLU A 224 28.73 -14.44 4.39
CA GLU A 224 30.07 -14.95 4.08
C GLU A 224 31.14 -14.38 5.04
N SER A 225 31.12 -13.06 5.27
CA SER A 225 32.05 -12.41 6.20
C SER A 225 31.83 -12.90 7.64
N LYS A 226 30.58 -13.13 8.04
CA LYS A 226 30.24 -13.67 9.36
C LYS A 226 30.79 -15.09 9.55
N SER A 227 30.63 -15.97 8.57
CA SER A 227 31.22 -17.32 8.63
C SER A 227 32.76 -17.28 8.70
N GLN A 228 33.40 -16.33 8.01
CA GLN A 228 34.86 -16.15 8.13
C GLN A 228 35.26 -15.70 9.54
N ILE A 229 34.50 -14.80 10.17
CA ILE A 229 34.74 -14.37 11.55
C ILE A 229 34.61 -15.55 12.52
N GLU A 230 33.58 -16.40 12.37
CA GLU A 230 33.41 -17.59 13.22
C GLU A 230 34.60 -18.56 13.12
N VAL A 231 35.15 -18.75 11.92
CA VAL A 231 36.37 -19.54 11.73
C VAL A 231 37.57 -18.88 12.42
N LEU A 232 37.76 -17.57 12.26
CA LEU A 232 38.85 -16.85 12.93
C LEU A 232 38.74 -16.93 14.46
N GLU A 233 37.54 -16.82 15.02
CA GLU A 233 37.31 -16.99 16.46
C GLU A 233 37.71 -18.39 16.95
N SER A 234 37.44 -19.43 16.15
CA SER A 234 37.88 -20.80 16.47
C SER A 234 39.40 -20.94 16.48
N VAL A 235 40.08 -20.33 15.50
CA VAL A 235 41.55 -20.34 15.41
C VAL A 235 42.17 -19.58 16.58
N ILE A 236 41.62 -18.42 16.93
CA ILE A 236 42.06 -17.63 18.09
C ILE A 236 41.98 -18.45 19.37
N LYS A 237 40.88 -19.19 19.60
CA LYS A 237 40.73 -20.07 20.77
C LYS A 237 41.81 -21.15 20.82
N THR A 238 42.13 -21.77 19.68
CA THR A 238 43.20 -22.79 19.61
C THR A 238 44.57 -22.19 19.92
N ILE A 239 44.89 -21.02 19.36
CA ILE A 239 46.16 -20.32 19.63
C ILE A 239 46.28 -19.96 21.12
N PHE A 240 45.20 -19.48 21.75
CA PHE A 240 45.21 -19.21 23.19
C PHE A 240 45.46 -20.48 24.02
N HIS A 241 44.86 -21.61 23.63
CA HIS A 241 45.10 -22.88 24.31
C HIS A 241 46.58 -23.32 24.18
N GLU A 242 47.16 -23.24 22.99
CA GLU A 242 48.56 -23.55 22.75
C GLU A 242 49.50 -22.65 23.55
N LYS A 243 49.19 -21.35 23.62
CA LYS A 243 49.93 -20.39 24.45
C LYS A 243 49.93 -20.80 25.92
N ASP A 244 48.77 -21.14 26.48
CA ASP A 244 48.65 -21.52 27.89
C ASP A 244 49.46 -22.79 28.22
N VAL A 245 49.50 -23.76 27.29
CA VAL A 245 50.31 -24.97 27.43
C VAL A 245 51.80 -24.63 27.42
N LEU A 246 52.24 -23.79 26.48
CA LEU A 246 53.64 -23.36 26.39
C LEU A 246 54.08 -22.56 27.63
N GLU A 247 53.20 -21.71 28.17
CA GLU A 247 53.47 -20.92 29.36
C GLU A 247 53.65 -21.82 30.60
N LYS A 248 52.86 -22.89 30.73
CA LYS A 248 53.06 -23.91 31.77
C LYS A 248 54.41 -24.61 31.63
N HIS A 249 54.76 -25.08 30.42
CA HIS A 249 56.04 -25.72 30.18
C HIS A 249 57.23 -24.78 30.46
N LEU A 250 57.10 -23.50 30.11
CA LEU A 250 58.12 -22.50 30.40
C LEU A 250 58.29 -22.31 31.91
N ASN A 251 57.20 -22.19 32.66
CA ASN A 251 57.24 -22.03 34.11
C ASN A 251 57.88 -23.26 34.80
N GLU A 252 57.56 -24.47 34.34
CA GLU A 252 58.16 -25.71 34.83
C GLU A 252 59.67 -25.76 34.54
N LYS A 253 60.09 -25.41 33.32
CA LYS A 253 61.52 -25.32 32.98
C LYS A 253 62.24 -24.27 33.82
N THR A 254 61.65 -23.09 34.02
CA THR A 254 62.22 -22.03 34.87
C THR A 254 62.41 -22.53 36.30
N ARG A 255 61.45 -23.28 36.84
CA ARG A 255 61.56 -23.90 38.16
C ARG A 255 62.72 -24.90 38.23
N LEU A 256 62.83 -25.81 37.27
CA LEU A 256 63.92 -26.78 37.21
C LEU A 256 65.30 -26.10 37.10
N VAL A 257 65.40 -25.01 36.33
CA VAL A 257 66.64 -24.22 36.24
C VAL A 257 67.03 -23.63 37.59
N VAL A 258 66.07 -23.14 38.38
CA VAL A 258 66.32 -22.63 39.73
C VAL A 258 66.80 -23.76 40.66
N GLU A 259 66.12 -24.91 40.64
CA GLU A 259 66.50 -26.08 41.46
C GLU A 259 67.93 -26.56 41.13
N ILE A 260 68.25 -26.74 39.84
CA ILE A 260 69.60 -27.13 39.38
C ILE A 260 70.64 -26.08 39.79
N SER A 261 70.32 -24.78 39.67
CA SER A 261 71.24 -23.70 40.05
C SER A 261 71.57 -23.73 41.55
N GLU A 262 70.59 -24.08 42.39
CA GLU A 262 70.78 -24.23 43.83
C GLU A 262 71.63 -25.48 44.17
N GLU A 263 71.40 -26.60 43.49
CA GLU A 263 72.23 -27.80 43.60
C GLU A 263 73.68 -27.55 43.19
N ILE A 264 73.92 -26.85 42.08
CA ILE A 264 75.26 -26.42 41.63
C ILE A 264 75.93 -25.55 42.70
N LYS A 265 75.19 -24.63 43.32
CA LYS A 265 75.72 -23.76 44.38
C LYS A 265 76.11 -24.57 45.63
N ASN A 266 75.30 -25.56 46.00
CA ASN A 266 75.58 -26.42 47.15
C ASN A 266 76.78 -27.34 46.90
N THR A 267 76.85 -27.99 45.74
CA THR A 267 77.99 -28.82 45.35
C THR A 267 79.29 -28.01 45.26
N LYS A 268 79.23 -26.77 44.74
CA LYS A 268 80.36 -25.84 44.73
C LYS A 268 80.87 -25.54 46.15
N ARG A 269 79.98 -25.22 47.10
CA ARG A 269 80.35 -24.98 48.51
C ARG A 269 81.01 -26.21 49.15
N SER A 270 80.46 -27.40 48.91
CA SER A 270 81.02 -28.65 49.42
C SER A 270 82.41 -28.93 48.83
N SER A 271 82.59 -28.69 47.52
CA SER A 271 83.89 -28.79 46.85
C SER A 271 84.92 -27.83 47.46
N GLU A 272 84.56 -26.55 47.64
CA GLU A 272 85.42 -25.53 48.27
C GLU A 272 85.82 -25.90 49.70
N SER A 273 84.94 -26.55 50.46
CA SER A 273 85.27 -27.05 51.80
C SER A 273 86.25 -28.23 51.76
N LEU A 274 86.09 -29.14 50.79
CA LEU A 274 87.00 -30.28 50.62
C LEU A 274 88.38 -29.83 50.13
N THR A 275 88.45 -28.83 49.24
CA THR A 275 89.75 -28.28 48.79
C THR A 275 90.50 -27.63 49.94
N LYS A 276 89.82 -26.84 50.79
CA LYS A 276 90.43 -26.28 52.01
C LYS A 276 90.96 -27.37 52.94
N LEU A 277 90.17 -28.42 53.19
CA LEU A 277 90.62 -29.54 54.02
C LEU A 277 91.84 -30.27 53.42
N ALA A 278 91.90 -30.39 52.09
CA ALA A 278 93.04 -30.99 51.41
C ALA A 278 94.30 -30.10 51.54
N GLU A 279 94.16 -28.78 51.40
CA GLU A 279 95.23 -27.81 51.63
C GLU A 279 95.75 -27.88 53.08
N ASP A 280 94.86 -27.91 54.08
CA ASP A 280 95.22 -28.07 55.50
C ASP A 280 95.97 -29.38 55.77
N ARG A 281 95.55 -30.48 55.14
CA ARG A 281 96.26 -31.77 55.27
C ARG A 281 97.63 -31.75 54.60
N LEU A 282 97.75 -31.12 53.43
CA LEU A 282 99.03 -30.98 52.73
C LEU A 282 100.04 -30.19 53.56
N THR A 283 99.63 -29.07 54.14
CA THR A 283 100.50 -28.27 55.02
C THR A 283 100.92 -29.05 56.26
N LYS A 284 100.01 -29.84 56.85
CA LYS A 284 100.34 -30.74 57.97
C LYS A 284 101.33 -31.82 57.57
N ILE A 285 101.18 -32.44 56.38
CA ILE A 285 102.14 -33.41 55.84
C ILE A 285 103.51 -32.77 55.63
N GLU A 286 103.57 -31.56 55.09
CA GLU A 286 104.85 -30.83 54.92
C GLU A 286 105.53 -30.53 56.26
N ASN A 287 104.77 -30.12 57.27
CA ASN A 287 105.32 -29.90 58.62
C ASN A 287 105.85 -31.20 59.23
N LEU A 288 105.09 -32.31 59.13
CA LEU A 288 105.56 -33.62 59.58
C LEU A 288 106.82 -34.08 58.82
N LYS A 289 106.90 -33.83 57.51
CA LYS A 289 108.12 -34.12 56.73
C LYS A 289 109.33 -33.32 57.24
N LYS A 290 109.15 -32.04 57.61
CA LYS A 290 110.20 -31.22 58.22
C LYS A 290 110.62 -31.76 59.59
N GLU A 291 109.67 -32.13 60.44
CA GLU A 291 109.95 -32.75 61.76
C GLU A 291 110.70 -34.08 61.63
N ILE A 292 110.29 -34.94 60.70
CA ILE A 292 110.99 -36.20 60.40
C ILE A 292 112.41 -35.91 59.91
N ALA A 293 112.61 -34.91 59.05
CA ALA A 293 113.95 -34.55 58.58
C ALA A 293 114.86 -34.07 59.73
N VAL A 294 114.32 -33.27 60.67
CA VAL A 294 115.05 -32.82 61.86
C VAL A 294 115.42 -33.99 62.77
N THR A 295 114.48 -34.89 63.06
CA THR A 295 114.75 -36.06 63.90
C THR A 295 115.73 -37.03 63.24
N HIS A 296 115.66 -37.19 61.93
CA HIS A 296 116.65 -37.96 61.16
C HIS A 296 118.05 -37.35 61.26
N CYS A 297 118.18 -36.02 61.19
CA CYS A 297 119.46 -35.33 61.41
C CYS A 297 120.03 -35.58 62.82
N HIS A 298 119.20 -35.44 63.86
CA HIS A 298 119.61 -35.71 65.25
C HIS A 298 120.01 -37.18 65.46
N PHE A 299 119.30 -38.12 64.81
CA PHE A 299 119.64 -39.54 64.87
C PHE A 299 121.00 -39.84 64.22
N GLU A 300 121.28 -39.25 63.06
CA GLU A 300 122.58 -39.39 62.41
C GLU A 300 123.72 -38.75 63.22
N GLU A 301 123.45 -37.64 63.92
CA GLU A 301 124.39 -37.02 64.88
C GLU A 301 124.67 -37.94 66.09
N ASN A 302 123.63 -38.49 66.74
CA ASN A 302 123.81 -39.46 67.84
C ASN A 302 124.57 -40.71 67.38
N LYS A 303 124.30 -41.20 66.17
CA LYS A 303 125.01 -42.35 65.59
C LYS A 303 126.47 -42.04 65.24
N ARG A 304 126.85 -40.77 65.07
CA ARG A 304 128.26 -40.34 65.00
C ARG A 304 128.88 -40.31 66.39
N PHE A 305 128.18 -39.77 67.38
CA PHE A 305 128.64 -39.71 68.76
C PHE A 305 128.91 -41.10 69.38
N GLU A 306 128.06 -42.10 69.07
CA GLU A 306 128.27 -43.50 69.47
C GLU A 306 129.44 -44.20 68.76
N ARG A 307 129.93 -43.68 67.62
CA ARG A 307 131.10 -44.22 66.93
C ARG A 307 132.42 -43.60 67.39
N GLU A 308 132.35 -42.46 68.08
CA GLU A 308 133.51 -41.70 68.58
C GLU A 308 133.84 -41.98 70.06
N ASN A 309 132.98 -42.71 70.79
CA ASN A 309 133.25 -43.28 72.12
C ASN A 309 133.47 -44.80 72.04
#